data_AF-W9S6V5-F1
#
_entry.id   AF-W9S6V5-F1
#
_cell.length_a   1.000
_cell.length_b   1.000
_cell.length_c   1.000
_cell.angle_alpha   90.00
_cell.angle_beta   90.00
_cell.angle_gamma   90.00
#
_symmetry.space_group_name_H-M   'P 1'
#
loop_
_entity.id
_entity.type
_entity.pdbx_description
1 polymer ?
#
loop_
_entity_poly.entity_id
_entity_poly.type
_entity_poly.pdbx_seq_one_letter_code
_entity_poly.pdbx_strand_id
1 'polypeptide(L)'
;MRTPPSLLSLTVDSALLNLSNISDLSPLPEHILLDLFLKTLRAGKLNEKVLKLFIATGKDEVLALIRSLNIRPIVDPVLPTRCSERF
;
A
#
# COMPACT_ATOMS: atom_id res chain seq x y z
N MET A 1 -19.38 -23.89 -16.83
CA MET A 1 -20.23 -22.83 -16.26
C MET A 1 -19.33 -21.90 -15.46
N ARG A 2 -19.34 -20.59 -15.72
CA ARG A 2 -18.57 -19.62 -14.91
C ARG A 2 -19.32 -19.44 -13.60
N THR A 3 -18.72 -19.84 -12.49
CA THR A 3 -19.25 -19.51 -11.17
C THR A 3 -19.25 -17.99 -11.01
N PRO A 4 -20.32 -17.39 -10.48
CA PRO A 4 -20.34 -15.96 -10.24
C PRO A 4 -19.22 -15.58 -9.26
N PRO A 5 -18.58 -14.42 -9.44
CA PRO A 5 -17.57 -13.95 -8.51
C PRO A 5 -18.19 -13.74 -7.12
N SER A 6 -17.42 -14.02 -6.07
CA SER A 6 -17.84 -13.75 -4.71
C SER A 6 -17.91 -12.23 -4.47
N LEU A 7 -18.76 -11.82 -3.53
CA LEU A 7 -18.81 -10.41 -3.10
C LEU A 7 -17.43 -9.91 -2.70
N LEU A 8 -16.68 -10.73 -1.96
CA LEU A 8 -15.33 -10.41 -1.51
C LEU A 8 -14.39 -10.13 -2.68
N SER A 9 -14.40 -10.96 -3.74
CA SER A 9 -13.59 -10.71 -4.94
C SER A 9 -13.97 -9.39 -5.60
N LEU A 10 -15.27 -9.12 -5.76
CA LEU A 10 -15.76 -7.86 -6.32
C LEU A 10 -15.37 -6.65 -5.47
N THR A 11 -15.40 -6.78 -4.14
CA THR A 11 -14.97 -5.73 -3.21
C THR A 11 -13.49 -5.45 -3.37
N VAL A 12 -12.63 -6.47 -3.45
CA VAL A 12 -11.19 -6.28 -3.63
C VAL A 12 -10.87 -5.65 -4.98
N ASP A 13 -11.55 -6.09 -6.05
CA ASP A 13 -11.37 -5.53 -7.39
C ASP A 13 -11.84 -4.07 -7.44
N SER A 14 -12.93 -3.72 -6.75
CA SER A 14 -13.41 -2.33 -6.63
C SER A 14 -12.47 -1.47 -5.76
N ALA A 15 -11.96 -2.02 -4.66
CA ALA A 15 -10.99 -1.35 -3.80
C ALA A 15 -9.70 -1.04 -4.57
N LEU A 16 -9.25 -1.95 -5.44
CA LEU A 16 -8.10 -1.72 -6.33
C LEU A 16 -8.30 -0.52 -7.28
N LEU A 17 -9.53 -0.30 -7.76
CA LEU A 17 -9.83 0.85 -8.62
C LEU A 17 -9.84 2.17 -7.84
N ASN A 18 -10.20 2.13 -6.56
CA ASN A 18 -10.41 3.32 -5.72
C ASN A 18 -9.32 3.51 -4.65
N LEU A 19 -8.22 2.75 -4.74
CA LEU A 19 -7.19 2.67 -3.70
C LEU A 19 -6.52 4.03 -3.41
N SER A 20 -6.44 4.92 -4.41
CA SER A 20 -5.94 6.28 -4.25
C SER A 20 -6.83 7.18 -3.39
N ASN A 21 -8.12 6.85 -3.25
CA ASN A 21 -9.12 7.63 -2.51
C ASN A 21 -9.32 7.11 -1.10
N ILE A 22 -8.81 5.90 -0.79
CA ILE A 22 -8.84 5.34 0.55
C ILE A 22 -7.73 6.00 1.36
N SER A 23 -8.04 6.41 2.59
CA SER A 23 -7.11 7.05 3.51
C SER A 23 -6.43 6.07 4.46
N ASP A 24 -7.16 5.04 4.90
CA ASP A 24 -6.67 4.08 5.89
C ASP A 24 -7.18 2.66 5.59
N LEU A 25 -6.29 1.69 5.79
CA LEU A 25 -6.55 0.25 5.67
C LEU A 25 -6.35 -0.50 6.99
N SER A 26 -6.00 0.20 8.08
CA SER A 26 -5.78 -0.38 9.41
C SER A 26 -6.92 -1.27 9.95
N PRO A 27 -8.22 -1.01 9.64
CA PRO A 27 -9.31 -1.84 10.15
C PRO A 27 -9.39 -3.22 9.47
N LEU A 28 -8.68 -3.42 8.36
CA LEU A 28 -8.82 -4.63 7.57
C LEU A 28 -8.00 -5.78 8.16
N PRO A 29 -8.51 -7.02 8.07
CA PRO A 29 -7.74 -8.21 8.39
C PRO A 29 -6.51 -8.37 7.49
N GLU A 30 -5.44 -8.94 8.04
CA GLU A 30 -4.15 -9.07 7.37
C GLU A 30 -4.21 -9.89 6.07
N HIS A 31 -4.98 -10.98 6.06
CA HIS A 31 -5.16 -11.81 4.86
C HIS A 31 -5.83 -11.05 3.69
N ILE A 32 -6.72 -10.10 3.98
CA ILE A 32 -7.36 -9.26 2.96
C ILE A 32 -6.37 -8.23 2.43
N LEU A 33 -5.54 -7.67 3.30
CA LEU A 33 -4.51 -6.70 2.93
C LEU A 33 -3.46 -7.33 2.01
N LEU A 34 -3.05 -8.57 2.30
CA LEU A 34 -2.14 -9.31 1.45
C LEU A 34 -2.74 -9.59 0.07
N ASP A 35 -3.99 -10.03 -0.02
CA ASP A 35 -4.63 -10.27 -1.31
C ASP A 35 -4.77 -8.98 -2.12
N LEU A 36 -5.18 -7.89 -1.46
CA LEU A 36 -5.27 -6.57 -2.08
C LEU A 36 -3.89 -6.09 -2.57
N PHE A 37 -2.82 -6.26 -1.78
CA PHE A 37 -1.47 -5.87 -2.15
C PHE A 37 -0.96 -6.69 -3.34
N LEU A 38 -1.13 -8.02 -3.32
CA LEU A 38 -0.74 -8.90 -4.43
C LEU A 38 -1.50 -8.57 -5.72
N LYS A 39 -2.82 -8.30 -5.64
CA LYS A 39 -3.59 -7.82 -6.79
C LYS A 39 -3.13 -6.45 -7.27
N THR A 40 -2.73 -5.57 -6.37
CA THR A 40 -2.16 -4.25 -6.72
C THR A 40 -0.86 -4.39 -7.50
N LEU A 41 0.02 -5.32 -7.09
CA LEU A 41 1.25 -5.65 -7.81
C LEU A 41 0.96 -6.22 -9.19
N ARG A 42 0.06 -7.21 -9.28
CA ARG A 42 -0.33 -7.84 -10.55
C ARG A 42 -0.94 -6.85 -11.53
N ALA A 43 -1.68 -5.86 -11.04
CA ALA A 43 -2.27 -4.81 -11.84
C ALA A 43 -1.27 -3.69 -12.23
N GLY A 44 -0.04 -3.71 -11.71
CA GLY A 44 0.97 -2.68 -11.98
C GLY A 44 0.61 -1.31 -11.42
N LYS A 45 -0.25 -1.25 -10.39
CA LYS A 45 -0.76 0.00 -9.79
C LYS A 45 -0.03 0.41 -8.51
N LEU A 46 1.15 -0.17 -8.26
CA LEU A 46 1.93 0.18 -7.10
C LEU A 46 2.61 1.54 -7.31
N ASN A 47 2.03 2.57 -6.70
CA ASN A 47 2.58 3.93 -6.65
C ASN A 47 3.09 4.23 -5.23
N GLU A 48 3.90 5.28 -5.08
CA GLU A 48 4.46 5.67 -3.77
C GLU A 48 3.38 5.95 -2.72
N LYS A 49 2.30 6.67 -3.10
CA LYS A 49 1.16 6.93 -2.21
C LYS A 49 0.52 5.63 -1.71
N VAL A 50 0.34 4.67 -2.61
CA VAL A 50 -0.26 3.36 -2.30
C VAL A 50 0.67 2.55 -1.40
N LEU A 51 1.97 2.54 -1.69
CA LEU A 51 2.97 1.89 -0.85
C LEU A 51 2.99 2.48 0.57
N LYS A 52 2.97 3.81 0.71
CA LYS A 52 2.89 4.48 2.03
C LYS A 52 1.66 4.05 2.81
N LEU A 53 0.53 3.85 2.13
CA LEU A 53 -0.72 3.44 2.73
C LEU A 53 -0.68 1.98 3.24
N PHE A 54 -0.04 1.07 2.51
CA PHE A 54 0.22 -0.30 3.00
C PHE A 54 1.25 -0.36 4.14
N ILE A 55 2.27 0.51 4.11
CA ILE A 55 3.25 0.61 5.20
C ILE A 55 2.59 1.18 6.47
N ALA A 56 1.73 2.20 6.33
CA ALA A 56 1.02 2.83 7.43
C ALA A 56 0.08 1.86 8.17
N THR A 57 -0.32 0.76 7.53
CA THR A 57 -1.14 -0.27 8.16
C THR A 57 -0.41 -1.02 9.28
N GLY A 58 0.93 -1.03 9.27
CA GLY A 58 1.75 -1.58 10.34
C GLY A 58 1.63 -3.10 10.56
N LYS A 59 1.12 -3.84 9.57
CA LYS A 59 0.97 -5.31 9.64
C LYS A 59 2.25 -6.02 9.23
N ASP A 60 2.70 -6.95 10.06
CA ASP A 60 4.02 -7.57 9.93
C ASP A 60 4.18 -8.38 8.64
N GLU A 61 3.15 -9.12 8.19
CA GLU A 61 3.24 -9.93 6.97
C GLU A 61 3.34 -9.05 5.72
N VAL A 62 2.59 -7.95 5.68
CA VAL A 62 2.63 -6.97 4.58
C VAL A 62 4.01 -6.32 4.51
N LEU A 63 4.56 -5.90 5.66
CA LEU A 63 5.90 -5.32 5.74
C LEU A 63 6.99 -6.32 5.36
N ALA A 64 6.88 -7.58 5.78
CA ALA A 64 7.79 -8.65 5.41
C ALA A 64 7.78 -8.89 3.88
N LEU A 65 6.60 -8.87 3.26
CA LEU A 65 6.45 -9.00 1.81
C LEU A 65 7.06 -7.82 1.05
N ILE A 66 6.85 -6.58 1.53
CA ILE A 66 7.47 -5.39 0.93
C ILE A 66 9.00 -5.50 0.99
N ARG A 67 9.55 -5.95 2.13
CA ARG A 67 10.99 -6.16 2.30
C ARG A 67 11.53 -7.29 1.43
N SER A 68 10.80 -8.40 1.29
CA SER A 68 11.24 -9.54 0.46
C SER A 68 11.26 -9.19 -1.02
N LEU A 69 10.35 -8.32 -1.46
CA LEU A 69 10.35 -7.75 -2.80
C LEU A 69 11.41 -6.64 -3.00
N ASN A 70 12.22 -6.36 -1.97
CA ASN A 70 13.27 -5.34 -1.96
C ASN A 70 12.75 -3.93 -2.35
N ILE A 71 11.48 -3.66 -2.05
CA ILE A 71 10.85 -2.37 -2.31
C ILE A 71 11.32 -1.40 -1.23
N ARG A 72 12.07 -0.37 -1.63
CA ARG A 72 12.54 0.67 -0.72
C ARG A 72 11.59 1.87 -0.83
N PRO A 73 10.95 2.30 0.27
CA PRO A 73 10.25 3.57 0.25
C PRO A 73 11.26 4.67 -0.06
N ILE A 74 10.92 5.55 -1.00
CA ILE A 74 11.72 6.75 -1.27
C ILE A 74 11.61 7.61 -0.03
N VAL A 75 12.68 7.65 0.75
CA VAL A 75 12.84 8.62 1.82
C VAL A 75 13.46 9.83 1.14
N ASP A 76 12.64 10.82 0.78
CA ASP A 76 13.20 12.12 0.40
C ASP A 76 13.97 12.64 1.62
N PRO A 77 15.30 12.77 1.53
CA PRO A 77 16.06 13.33 2.64
C PRO A 77 15.57 14.76 2.81
N VAL A 78 15.06 15.08 4.00
CA VAL A 78 14.82 16.48 4.38
C VAL A 78 16.19 17.14 4.44
N LEU A 79 16.58 17.80 3.36
CA LEU A 79 17.81 18.57 3.32
C LEU A 79 17.71 19.61 4.43
N PRO A 80 18.69 19.71 5.34
CA PRO A 80 18.68 20.76 6.34
C PRO A 80 18.65 22.09 5.58
N THR A 81 17.54 22.83 5.70
CA THR A 81 17.53 24.22 5.27
C THR A 81 18.58 24.91 6.12
N ARG A 82 19.60 25.48 5.46
CA ARG A 82 20.69 26.17 6.12
C ARG A 82 20.06 27.28 6.98
N CYS A 83 19.93 27.05 8.29
CA CYS A 83 19.60 28.10 9.22
C CYS A 83 20.72 29.14 9.10
N SER A 84 20.42 30.25 8.45
CA SER A 84 21.26 31.43 8.48
C SER A 84 21.18 32.02 9.89
N GLU A 85 21.90 31.43 10.83
CA GLU A 85 22.17 32.08 12.12
C GLU A 85 23.21 33.17 11.85
N ARG A 86 22.70 34.39 11.63
CA ARG A 86 23.45 35.61 11.88
C ARG A 86 23.53 35.76 13.40
N PHE A 87 24.69 35.47 13.97
CA PHE A 87 25.11 36.01 15.26
C PHE A 87 26.54 36.49 15.12
#